data_AF-A0A529LW64-F1
#
_entry.id   AF-A0A529LW64-F1
#
_cell.length_a   1.000
_cell.length_b   1.000
_cell.length_c   1.000
_cell.angle_alpha   90.00
_cell.angle_beta   90.00
_cell.angle_gamma   90.00
#
_symmetry.space_group_name_H-M   'P 1'
#
loop_
_entity.id
_entity.type
_entity.pdbx_description
1 polymer ?
#
loop_
_entity_poly.entity_id
_entity_poly.type
_entity_poly.pdbx_seq_one_letter_code
_entity_poly.pdbx_strand_id
1 'polypeptide(L)'
;AAQFAELETLGELTKIAWAKDCQVMIEGPGHVPMHKIRQNMDKQLAVCGEAPFYTLGPLTTDIAPGYDHITSGIGAAMIGWFGTAMLCYVTPKEHLGLPDRNDVKIGVITYKIAAHAADLAKGHPAAKTRDDALSRARFEFRWEDQFNLSLDPETARSFHDQTLPKEAHKLAHFCS
;
A
#
# COMPACT_ATOMS: atom_id res chain seq x y z
N ALA A 1 17.48 5.83 -18.96
CA ALA A 1 17.22 6.27 -20.34
C ALA A 1 15.97 5.58 -20.89
N ALA A 2 15.98 4.25 -21.06
CA ALA A 2 14.84 3.50 -21.60
C ALA A 2 13.50 3.75 -20.87
N GLN A 3 13.47 3.60 -19.54
CA GLN A 3 12.24 3.79 -18.74
C GLN A 3 11.58 5.16 -18.94
N PHE A 4 12.36 6.26 -18.91
CA PHE A 4 11.77 7.60 -19.07
C PHE A 4 11.39 7.93 -20.51
N ALA A 5 12.06 7.33 -21.51
CA ALA A 5 11.65 7.46 -22.91
C ALA A 5 10.29 6.80 -23.17
N GLU A 6 10.04 5.62 -22.57
CA GLU A 6 8.73 4.99 -22.60
C GLU A 6 7.68 5.85 -21.90
N LEU A 7 7.96 6.37 -20.70
CA LEU A 7 7.03 7.23 -19.96
C LEU A 7 6.63 8.50 -20.75
N GLU A 8 7.58 9.13 -21.43
CA GLU A 8 7.31 10.28 -22.31
C GLU A 8 6.39 9.87 -23.48
N THR A 9 6.64 8.71 -24.09
CA THR A 9 5.79 8.13 -25.15
C THR A 9 4.37 7.86 -24.64
N LEU A 10 4.23 7.32 -23.44
CA LEU A 10 2.92 7.08 -22.81
C LEU A 10 2.17 8.41 -22.60
N GLY A 11 2.86 9.50 -22.28
CA GLY A 11 2.28 10.84 -22.21
C GLY A 11 1.74 11.36 -23.55
N GLU A 12 2.44 11.07 -24.66
CA GLU A 12 1.95 11.37 -26.02
C GLU A 12 0.71 10.54 -26.36
N LEU A 13 0.76 9.23 -26.10
CA LEU A 13 -0.37 8.31 -26.32
C LEU A 13 -1.60 8.69 -25.48
N THR A 14 -1.38 9.19 -24.27
CA THR A 14 -2.45 9.71 -23.40
C THR A 14 -3.22 10.85 -24.08
N LYS A 15 -2.51 11.81 -24.69
CA LYS A 15 -3.15 12.92 -25.43
C LYS A 15 -3.94 12.43 -26.63
N ILE A 16 -3.42 11.44 -27.36
CA ILE A 16 -4.11 10.83 -28.51
C ILE A 16 -5.40 10.12 -28.06
N ALA A 17 -5.35 9.39 -26.94
CA ALA A 17 -6.50 8.70 -26.38
C ALA A 17 -7.57 9.68 -25.87
N TRP A 18 -7.17 10.76 -25.18
CA TRP A 18 -8.08 11.80 -24.73
C TRP A 18 -8.75 12.57 -25.86
N ALA A 19 -8.07 12.76 -26.99
CA ALA A 19 -8.69 13.35 -28.20
C ALA A 19 -9.82 12.46 -28.78
N LYS A 20 -9.96 11.23 -28.28
CA LYS A 20 -11.02 10.27 -28.64
C LYS A 20 -11.90 9.91 -27.43
N ASP A 21 -11.88 10.73 -26.38
CA ASP A 21 -12.65 10.54 -25.14
C ASP A 21 -12.42 9.17 -24.45
N CYS A 22 -11.27 8.54 -24.67
CA CYS A 22 -10.90 7.29 -24.00
C CYS A 22 -10.26 7.59 -22.63
N GLN A 23 -10.73 6.91 -21.58
CA GLN A 23 -10.11 7.00 -20.25
C GLN A 23 -8.73 6.32 -20.25
N VAL A 24 -7.77 6.91 -19.54
CA VAL A 24 -6.38 6.45 -19.49
C VAL A 24 -5.85 6.50 -18.06
N MET A 25 -5.10 5.48 -17.69
CA MET A 25 -4.14 5.49 -16.58
C MET A 25 -2.77 5.06 -17.11
N ILE A 26 -1.70 5.42 -16.41
CA ILE A 26 -0.33 5.12 -16.81
C ILE A 26 0.26 4.10 -15.84
N GLU A 27 0.89 3.05 -16.37
CA GLU A 27 1.64 2.10 -15.55
C GLU A 27 3.05 2.62 -15.26
N GLY A 28 3.54 2.36 -14.05
CA GLY A 28 4.81 2.84 -13.54
C GLY A 28 5.81 1.71 -13.21
N PRO A 29 6.94 2.05 -12.56
CA PRO A 29 8.06 1.12 -12.37
C PRO A 29 7.77 -0.03 -11.39
N GLY A 30 8.66 -1.03 -11.44
CA GLY A 30 8.75 -2.13 -10.48
C GLY A 30 9.82 -1.97 -9.39
N HIS A 31 11.10 -1.72 -9.73
CA HIS A 31 12.21 -1.68 -8.77
C HIS A 31 12.89 -0.30 -8.76
N VAL A 32 12.78 0.42 -7.64
CA VAL A 32 13.28 1.80 -7.50
C VAL A 32 13.76 2.07 -6.08
N PRO A 33 15.05 2.42 -5.85
CA PRO A 33 15.52 2.78 -4.53
C PRO A 33 14.87 4.10 -4.06
N MET A 34 14.62 4.22 -2.75
CA MET A 34 13.77 5.28 -2.16
C MET A 34 14.11 6.71 -2.64
N HIS A 35 15.40 7.05 -2.73
CA HIS A 35 15.85 8.39 -3.14
C HIS A 35 15.48 8.78 -4.59
N LYS A 36 15.03 7.82 -5.41
CA LYS A 36 14.58 8.05 -6.80
C LYS A 36 13.06 7.97 -6.97
N ILE A 37 12.31 7.60 -5.94
CA ILE A 37 10.85 7.44 -6.04
C ILE A 37 10.19 8.78 -6.39
N ARG A 38 10.61 9.87 -5.74
CA ARG A 38 10.05 11.21 -6.00
C ARG A 38 10.25 11.66 -7.45
N GLN A 39 11.43 11.40 -8.02
CA GLN A 39 11.73 11.72 -9.41
C GLN A 39 10.77 11.03 -10.40
N ASN A 40 10.36 9.80 -10.11
CA ASN A 40 9.42 9.07 -10.97
C ASN A 40 8.04 9.73 -10.97
N MET A 41 7.53 10.11 -9.79
CA MET A 41 6.25 10.80 -9.68
C MET A 41 6.27 12.17 -10.37
N ASP A 42 7.28 13.00 -10.07
CA ASP A 42 7.39 14.34 -10.66
C ASP A 42 7.46 14.28 -12.19
N LYS A 43 8.20 13.30 -12.75
CA LYS A 43 8.29 13.09 -14.20
C LYS A 43 6.95 12.66 -14.79
N GLN A 44 6.24 11.74 -14.14
CA GLN A 44 4.94 11.27 -14.62
C GLN A 44 3.91 12.39 -14.69
N LEU A 45 3.80 13.21 -13.63
CA LEU A 45 2.89 14.36 -13.62
C LEU A 45 3.20 15.32 -14.78
N ALA A 46 4.49 15.62 -14.98
CA ALA A 46 4.95 16.57 -15.98
C ALA A 46 4.69 16.11 -17.44
N VAL A 47 4.89 14.82 -17.74
CA VAL A 47 4.85 14.34 -19.13
C VAL A 47 3.53 13.66 -19.52
N CYS A 48 2.78 13.13 -18.55
CA CYS A 48 1.52 12.42 -18.78
C CYS A 48 0.27 13.27 -18.50
N GLY A 49 0.43 14.58 -18.29
CA GLY A 49 -0.71 15.50 -18.07
C GLY A 49 -1.53 15.16 -16.83
N GLU A 50 -0.87 14.68 -15.77
CA GLU A 50 -1.51 14.27 -14.51
C GLU A 50 -2.53 13.12 -14.64
N ALA A 51 -2.44 12.30 -15.70
CA ALA A 51 -3.21 11.06 -15.79
C ALA A 51 -2.99 10.17 -14.54
N PRO A 52 -3.99 9.41 -14.07
CA PRO A 52 -3.82 8.53 -12.92
C PRO A 52 -2.63 7.58 -13.09
N PHE A 53 -1.76 7.53 -12.08
CA PHE A 53 -0.59 6.64 -12.10
C PHE A 53 -0.89 5.33 -11.37
N TYR A 54 -0.44 4.21 -11.93
CA TYR A 54 -0.63 2.85 -11.43
C TYR A 54 0.73 2.15 -11.33
N THR A 55 1.22 1.83 -10.12
CA THR A 55 2.59 1.34 -9.93
C THR A 55 2.64 -0.07 -9.36
N LEU A 56 3.67 -0.85 -9.72
CA LEU A 56 3.95 -2.16 -9.13
C LEU A 56 4.97 -1.98 -7.99
N GLY A 57 4.52 -1.81 -6.76
CA GLY A 57 5.37 -1.35 -5.65
C GLY A 57 5.60 0.15 -5.68
N PRO A 58 6.86 0.65 -5.81
CA PRO A 58 8.05 -0.10 -6.23
C PRO A 58 8.82 -0.82 -5.12
N LEU A 59 9.50 -1.93 -5.46
CA LEU A 59 10.50 -2.60 -4.63
C LEU A 59 11.68 -1.65 -4.38
N THR A 60 11.97 -1.42 -3.11
CA THR A 60 13.02 -0.48 -2.69
C THR A 60 14.40 -1.10 -2.59
N THR A 61 14.47 -2.44 -2.59
CA THR A 61 15.69 -3.24 -2.54
C THR A 61 15.42 -4.64 -3.10
N ASP A 62 16.45 -5.27 -3.66
CA ASP A 62 16.35 -6.56 -4.36
C ASP A 62 16.86 -7.75 -3.53
N ILE A 63 17.31 -7.49 -2.30
CA ILE A 63 18.07 -8.47 -1.50
C ILE A 63 17.20 -9.37 -0.61
N ALA A 64 15.87 -9.31 -0.72
CA ALA A 64 14.96 -10.00 0.18
C ALA A 64 13.83 -10.77 -0.56
N PRO A 65 14.15 -11.63 -1.55
CA PRO A 65 13.14 -12.51 -2.14
C PRO A 65 12.46 -13.37 -1.07
N GLY A 66 11.14 -13.52 -1.15
CA GLY A 66 10.32 -14.08 -0.06
C GLY A 66 9.67 -12.99 0.82
N TYR A 67 10.17 -11.75 0.75
CA TYR A 67 9.69 -10.62 1.53
C TYR A 67 9.39 -9.39 0.65
N ASP A 68 9.18 -9.60 -0.65
CA ASP A 68 9.01 -8.50 -1.60
C ASP A 68 7.73 -7.69 -1.41
N HIS A 69 6.69 -8.28 -0.81
CA HIS A 69 5.54 -7.53 -0.29
C HIS A 69 5.96 -6.41 0.70
N ILE A 70 7.01 -6.63 1.51
CA ILE A 70 7.55 -5.63 2.44
C ILE A 70 8.44 -4.63 1.70
N THR A 71 9.39 -5.11 0.89
CA THR A 71 10.33 -4.25 0.15
C THR A 71 9.58 -3.27 -0.76
N SER A 72 8.49 -3.74 -1.39
CA SER A 72 7.60 -2.96 -2.22
C SER A 72 6.58 -2.14 -1.44
N GLY A 73 6.08 -2.63 -0.31
CA GLY A 73 5.14 -1.89 0.54
C GLY A 73 5.70 -0.55 1.01
N ILE A 74 7.02 -0.48 1.27
CA ILE A 74 7.74 0.77 1.57
C ILE A 74 7.64 1.75 0.39
N GLY A 75 8.01 1.32 -0.82
CA GLY A 75 7.98 2.18 -1.99
C GLY A 75 6.56 2.56 -2.40
N ALA A 76 5.60 1.63 -2.28
CA ALA A 76 4.19 1.84 -2.55
C ALA A 76 3.58 2.92 -1.66
N ALA A 77 3.88 2.90 -0.36
CA ALA A 77 3.44 3.95 0.56
C ALA A 77 4.04 5.32 0.20
N MET A 78 5.33 5.37 -0.16
CA MET A 78 6.00 6.60 -0.56
C MET A 78 5.44 7.18 -1.87
N ILE A 79 5.32 6.36 -2.92
CA ILE A 79 4.86 6.84 -4.22
C ILE A 79 3.35 7.13 -4.21
N GLY A 80 2.58 6.36 -3.43
CA GLY A 80 1.18 6.66 -3.13
C GLY A 80 1.02 8.01 -2.43
N TRP A 81 1.88 8.32 -1.45
CA TRP A 81 1.91 9.63 -0.81
C TRP A 81 2.24 10.75 -1.81
N PHE A 82 3.17 10.51 -2.74
CA PHE A 82 3.53 11.49 -3.76
C PHE A 82 2.47 11.71 -4.84
N GLY A 83 1.49 10.81 -5.00
CA GLY A 83 0.34 11.04 -5.88
C GLY A 83 -0.09 9.85 -6.74
N THR A 84 0.55 8.67 -6.62
CA THR A 84 0.07 7.47 -7.33
C THR A 84 -1.37 7.15 -6.94
N ALA A 85 -2.20 6.88 -7.94
CA ALA A 85 -3.64 6.70 -7.78
C ALA A 85 -4.02 5.25 -7.45
N MET A 86 -3.28 4.27 -7.99
CA MET A 86 -3.52 2.85 -7.74
C MET A 86 -2.20 2.11 -7.52
N LEU A 87 -2.18 1.13 -6.62
CA LEU A 87 -0.99 0.36 -6.26
C LEU A 87 -1.23 -1.11 -6.60
N CYS A 88 -0.48 -1.65 -7.56
CA CYS A 88 -0.46 -3.07 -7.85
C CYS A 88 0.32 -3.75 -6.73
N TYR A 89 -0.34 -4.69 -6.07
CA TYR A 89 0.27 -5.43 -4.97
C TYR A 89 1.41 -6.33 -5.44
N VAL A 90 2.27 -6.67 -4.49
CA VAL A 90 3.35 -7.65 -4.65
C VAL A 90 3.19 -8.67 -3.52
N THR A 91 3.29 -9.95 -3.87
CA THR A 91 3.11 -11.05 -2.91
C THR A 91 4.44 -11.45 -2.26
N PRO A 92 4.44 -12.22 -1.16
CA PRO A 92 5.68 -12.81 -0.64
C PRO A 92 6.43 -13.68 -1.66
N LYS A 93 5.71 -14.34 -2.58
CA LYS A 93 6.29 -15.23 -3.62
C LYS A 93 6.71 -14.52 -4.90
N GLU A 94 6.68 -13.20 -4.94
CA GLU A 94 7.25 -12.47 -6.07
C GLU A 94 8.68 -12.95 -6.33
N HIS A 95 9.03 -13.08 -7.61
CA HIS A 95 10.31 -13.64 -8.07
C HIS A 95 10.59 -15.12 -7.70
N LEU A 96 9.65 -15.83 -7.05
CA LEU A 96 9.85 -17.20 -6.57
C LEU A 96 8.83 -18.20 -7.12
N GLY A 97 7.60 -17.79 -7.40
CA GLY A 97 6.58 -18.68 -7.97
C GLY A 97 5.16 -18.12 -7.91
N LEU A 98 4.18 -18.95 -8.25
CA LEU A 98 2.77 -18.56 -8.19
C LEU A 98 2.30 -18.45 -6.72
N PRO A 99 1.59 -17.37 -6.34
CA PRO A 99 1.08 -17.19 -4.99
C PRO A 99 -0.06 -18.17 -4.69
N ASP A 100 -0.11 -18.66 -3.45
CA ASP A 100 -1.26 -19.37 -2.90
C ASP A 100 -2.25 -18.41 -2.23
N ARG A 101 -3.32 -18.96 -1.64
CA ARG A 101 -4.37 -18.17 -0.98
C ARG A 101 -3.83 -17.27 0.14
N ASN A 102 -2.85 -17.76 0.92
CA ASN A 102 -2.30 -16.99 2.03
C ASN A 102 -1.37 -15.90 1.52
N ASP A 103 -0.57 -16.17 0.48
CA ASP A 103 0.27 -15.16 -0.16
C ASP A 103 -0.56 -13.99 -0.70
N VAL A 104 -1.71 -14.29 -1.31
CA VAL A 104 -2.67 -13.28 -1.79
C VAL A 104 -3.22 -12.46 -0.62
N LYS A 105 -3.64 -13.09 0.48
CA LYS A 105 -4.12 -12.37 1.68
C LYS A 105 -3.04 -11.43 2.21
N ILE A 106 -1.80 -11.91 2.35
CA ILE A 106 -0.67 -11.11 2.85
C ILE A 106 -0.39 -9.92 1.93
N GLY A 107 -0.33 -10.13 0.61
CA GLY A 107 -0.13 -9.05 -0.36
C GLY A 107 -1.22 -7.98 -0.27
N VAL A 108 -2.50 -8.39 -0.23
CA VAL A 108 -3.63 -7.46 -0.15
C VAL A 108 -3.60 -6.65 1.14
N ILE A 109 -3.42 -7.29 2.30
CA ILE A 109 -3.36 -6.58 3.58
C ILE A 109 -2.16 -5.61 3.62
N THR A 110 -1.01 -6.04 3.11
CA THR A 110 0.20 -5.19 3.03
C THR A 110 -0.06 -3.92 2.21
N TYR A 111 -0.71 -4.06 1.05
CA TYR A 111 -0.98 -2.91 0.18
C TYR A 111 -2.15 -2.05 0.68
N LYS A 112 -3.12 -2.62 1.42
CA LYS A 112 -4.12 -1.84 2.16
C LYS A 112 -3.46 -0.96 3.24
N ILE A 113 -2.43 -1.46 3.92
CA ILE A 113 -1.63 -0.68 4.87
C ILE A 113 -0.88 0.43 4.13
N ALA A 114 -0.19 0.11 3.04
CA ALA A 114 0.57 1.11 2.26
C ALA A 114 -0.32 2.22 1.70
N ALA A 115 -1.47 1.87 1.12
CA ALA A 115 -2.44 2.84 0.60
C ALA A 115 -3.01 3.73 1.71
N HIS A 116 -3.38 3.14 2.85
CA HIS A 116 -3.89 3.91 4.00
C HIS A 116 -2.82 4.84 4.59
N ALA A 117 -1.56 4.38 4.69
CA ALA A 117 -0.44 5.20 5.12
C ALA A 117 -0.20 6.39 4.17
N ALA A 118 -0.32 6.17 2.86
CA ALA A 118 -0.28 7.24 1.87
C ALA A 118 -1.43 8.24 2.04
N ASP A 119 -2.66 7.77 2.28
CA ASP A 119 -3.82 8.64 2.52
C ASP A 119 -3.66 9.49 3.79
N LEU A 120 -3.11 8.91 4.86
CA LEU A 120 -2.76 9.65 6.07
C LEU A 120 -1.71 10.73 5.77
N ALA A 121 -0.64 10.40 5.05
CA ALA A 121 0.42 11.34 4.69
C ALA A 121 -0.06 12.45 3.73
N LYS A 122 -1.07 12.17 2.90
CA LYS A 122 -1.77 13.15 2.06
C LYS A 122 -2.76 14.03 2.85
N GLY A 123 -3.05 13.70 4.11
CA GLY A 123 -4.08 14.38 4.89
C GLY A 123 -5.49 14.16 4.35
N HIS A 124 -5.77 13.00 3.74
CA HIS A 124 -7.10 12.69 3.21
C HIS A 124 -8.15 12.79 4.34
N PRO A 125 -9.26 13.54 4.17
CA PRO A 125 -10.12 13.96 5.28
C PRO A 125 -10.65 12.83 6.17
N ALA A 126 -10.92 11.67 5.58
CA ALA A 126 -11.49 10.53 6.29
C ALA A 126 -10.44 9.57 6.87
N ALA A 127 -9.17 9.64 6.46
CA ALA A 127 -8.17 8.60 6.74
C ALA A 127 -7.93 8.44 8.26
N LYS A 128 -7.76 9.56 8.96
CA LYS A 128 -7.45 9.57 10.40
C LYS A 128 -8.57 9.01 11.29
N THR A 129 -9.82 8.99 10.82
CA THR A 129 -10.98 8.55 11.61
C THR A 129 -10.81 7.11 12.11
N ARG A 130 -10.28 6.22 11.26
CA ARG A 130 -10.08 4.81 11.61
C ARG A 130 -8.94 4.64 12.62
N ASP A 131 -7.80 5.30 12.40
CA ASP A 131 -6.66 5.30 13.32
C ASP A 131 -7.05 5.79 14.70
N ASP A 132 -7.79 6.89 14.76
CA ASP A 132 -8.24 7.48 16.03
C ASP A 132 -9.25 6.58 16.74
N ALA A 133 -10.18 5.94 16.01
CA ALA A 133 -11.12 4.99 16.60
C ALA A 133 -10.41 3.76 17.17
N LEU A 134 -9.46 3.18 16.43
CA LEU A 134 -8.68 2.02 16.89
C LEU A 134 -7.78 2.41 18.07
N SER A 135 -7.15 3.58 18.02
CA SER A 135 -6.28 4.08 19.11
C SER A 135 -7.07 4.34 20.39
N ARG A 136 -8.28 4.90 20.30
CA ARG A 136 -9.17 5.03 21.46
C ARG A 136 -9.59 3.67 22.01
N ALA A 137 -9.96 2.71 21.15
CA ALA A 137 -10.31 1.36 21.59
C ALA A 137 -9.13 0.69 22.32
N ARG A 138 -7.90 0.88 21.82
CA ARG A 138 -6.67 0.43 22.48
C ARG A 138 -6.48 1.06 23.86
N PHE A 139 -6.57 2.38 23.94
CA PHE A 139 -6.40 3.12 25.21
C PHE A 139 -7.44 2.73 26.27
N GLU A 140 -8.68 2.47 25.83
CA GLU A 140 -9.80 2.07 26.70
C GLU A 140 -9.86 0.56 26.94
N PHE A 141 -8.88 -0.21 26.45
CA PHE A 141 -8.82 -1.68 26.55
C PHE A 141 -10.06 -2.40 26.00
N ARG A 142 -10.73 -1.80 25.00
CA ARG A 142 -11.85 -2.41 24.26
C ARG A 142 -11.30 -3.34 23.18
N TRP A 143 -10.80 -4.50 23.61
CA TRP A 143 -10.10 -5.47 22.74
C TRP A 143 -10.92 -5.89 21.52
N GLU A 144 -12.20 -6.22 21.71
CA GLU A 144 -13.10 -6.60 20.61
C GLU A 144 -13.22 -5.50 19.55
N ASP A 145 -13.38 -4.25 19.99
CA ASP A 145 -13.46 -3.11 19.08
C ASP A 145 -12.12 -2.87 18.37
N GLN A 146 -11.00 -3.02 19.08
CA GLN A 146 -9.67 -2.92 18.48
C GLN A 146 -9.47 -3.98 17.38
N PHE A 147 -9.87 -5.24 17.61
CA PHE A 147 -9.76 -6.28 16.59
C PHE A 147 -10.64 -5.97 15.39
N ASN A 148 -11.91 -5.65 15.61
CA ASN A 148 -12.89 -5.40 14.56
C ASN A 148 -12.57 -4.16 13.72
N LEU A 149 -11.88 -3.16 14.30
CA LEU A 149 -11.42 -1.96 13.59
C LEU A 149 -10.12 -2.20 12.78
N SER A 150 -9.37 -3.27 13.05
CA SER A 150 -8.12 -3.58 12.34
C SER A 150 -8.35 -4.03 10.89
N LEU A 151 -7.28 -4.06 10.07
CA LEU A 151 -7.38 -4.50 8.67
C LEU A 151 -7.55 -6.02 8.52
N ASP A 152 -7.14 -6.79 9.52
CA ASP A 152 -7.26 -8.25 9.55
C ASP A 152 -7.68 -8.71 10.96
N PRO A 153 -8.99 -8.59 11.31
CA PRO A 153 -9.49 -8.89 12.65
C PRO A 153 -9.20 -10.31 13.13
N GLU A 154 -9.22 -11.29 12.22
CA GLU A 154 -8.93 -12.70 12.53
C GLU A 154 -7.50 -12.87 13.04
N THR A 155 -6.52 -12.28 12.34
CA THR A 155 -5.11 -12.36 12.73
C THR A 155 -4.86 -11.60 14.03
N ALA A 156 -5.42 -10.39 14.19
CA ALA A 156 -5.26 -9.61 15.41
C ALA A 156 -5.77 -10.36 16.66
N ARG A 157 -6.94 -10.99 16.55
CA ARG A 157 -7.54 -11.82 17.60
C ARG A 157 -6.70 -13.06 17.88
N SER A 158 -6.29 -13.77 16.83
CA SER A 158 -5.45 -14.97 16.94
C SER A 158 -4.15 -14.69 17.70
N PHE A 159 -3.47 -13.57 17.43
CA PHE A 159 -2.22 -13.20 18.10
C PHE A 159 -2.40 -12.85 19.58
N HIS A 160 -3.51 -12.19 19.94
CA HIS A 160 -3.86 -11.96 21.34
C HIS A 160 -4.13 -13.29 22.07
N ASP A 161 -4.97 -14.14 21.48
CA ASP A 161 -5.46 -15.35 22.13
C ASP A 161 -4.37 -16.45 22.25
N GLN A 162 -3.27 -16.35 21.50
CA GLN A 162 -2.10 -17.23 21.68
C GLN A 162 -1.51 -17.20 23.09
N THR A 163 -1.60 -16.06 23.78
CA THR A 163 -1.06 -15.91 25.16
C THR A 163 -2.15 -15.58 26.17
N LEU A 164 -3.24 -14.95 25.74
CA LEU A 164 -4.35 -14.51 26.58
C LEU A 164 -5.72 -15.02 26.09
N PRO A 165 -5.96 -16.35 26.00
CA PRO A 165 -7.14 -16.92 25.33
C PRO A 165 -8.48 -16.76 26.08
N LYS A 166 -8.48 -16.44 27.38
CA LYS A 166 -9.72 -16.40 28.17
C LYS A 166 -10.49 -15.12 27.86
N GLU A 167 -11.82 -15.20 27.74
CA GLU A 167 -12.70 -14.03 27.56
C GLU A 167 -12.47 -12.95 28.63
N ALA A 168 -12.14 -13.35 29.87
CA ALA A 168 -11.80 -12.42 30.94
C ALA A 168 -10.59 -11.52 30.60
N HIS A 169 -9.65 -11.97 29.77
CA HIS A 169 -8.50 -11.15 29.38
C HIS A 169 -8.87 -10.02 28.41
N LYS A 170 -9.97 -10.17 27.67
CA LYS A 170 -10.50 -9.12 26.78
C LYS A 170 -11.25 -8.02 27.54
N LEU A 171 -11.44 -8.20 28.85
CA LEU A 171 -11.97 -7.20 29.78
C LEU A 171 -10.88 -6.63 30.69
N ALA A 172 -9.64 -7.12 30.56
CA ALA A 172 -8.57 -6.79 31.47
C ALA A 172 -7.71 -5.63 30.93
N HIS A 173 -7.36 -4.73 31.84
CA HIS A 173 -6.44 -3.62 31.59
C HIS A 173 -4.98 -4.12 31.66
N PHE A 174 -4.52 -4.82 30.62
CA PHE A 174 -3.11 -5.22 30.52
C PHE A 174 -2.35 -4.28 29.57
N CYS A 175 -1.28 -3.66 30.07
CA CYS A 175 -0.23 -2.92 29.34
C CYS A 175 -0.71 -1.96 28.23
N SER A 176 -0.72 -0.66 28.53
CA SER A 176 -0.72 0.42 27.53
C SER A 176 0.68 0.69 26.98
#